data_AF-A0A7C2ZBN9-F1
#
_entry.id   AF-A0A7C2ZBN9-F1
#
_cell.length_a   1.000
_cell.length_b   1.000
_cell.length_c   1.000
_cell.angle_alpha   90.00
_cell.angle_beta   90.00
_cell.angle_gamma   90.00
#
_symmetry.space_group_name_H-M   'P 1'
#
loop_
_entity.id
_entity.type
_entity.pdbx_description
1 polymer ?
#
loop_
_entity_poly.entity_id
_entity_poly.type
_entity_poly.pdbx_seq_one_letter_code
_entity_poly.pdbx_strand_id
1 'polypeptide(L)'
;MKRYFGFTLALALASGMALAQPRVVINEFAYDDTGTDNLEFIELYNADTVPVDISGWVVDCGDQLPGDNNADFTIPTGTVLQPGQYYVIGTADLNTRCGGCVNLTINPGSGGIIENDNEWIALIIPGNPRVVVDAVVYEANRSALSGWVPADIIPQLGGGLWGNYQSLEAGTTTDDAFLTIGRWRDGLDTNVNGRDFGHMRPSPGASNNLPALQARQCLNFDDYSVGDRPSEFTGSYREPRVIDPTQADNSATTAFNPNTISASPQGGNAMMVRDWAGGGNVAVSNFVYEGNAGYDLYVYINPDTSEFTAGQVETWMIGIGGSESVHNHPLLLETSSSGSANGMTGIGWVFRRSVAATSNPAHPTEVKLRLVDAGKGGDSRVSGSNNTWNIYGEIDLTGASAGWYRLRLEVANGAVKGYFYGDPNNPTVICGTTAMGWVGGFYIGYRETLGNIPQRINPVRIDNACFYVPVEGDVDGNGCVDDADLLSVLFAFGASECSPADVNGDGIVDDADLLTVLFNFGSGC
;
A
#
# COMPACT_ATOMS: atom_id res chain seq x y z
N MET A 1 39.04 31.86 62.66
CA MET A 1 39.26 31.61 61.22
C MET A 1 38.01 30.98 60.63
N LYS A 2 37.12 31.80 60.05
CA LYS A 2 35.94 31.38 59.28
C LYS A 2 35.76 32.44 58.20
N ARG A 3 36.03 32.08 56.94
CA ARG A 3 36.06 32.93 55.73
C ARG A 3 36.08 31.97 54.55
N TYR A 4 34.96 31.70 53.88
CA TYR A 4 34.43 32.32 52.64
C TYR A 4 34.11 31.12 51.70
N PHE A 5 33.25 31.11 50.68
CA PHE A 5 32.54 32.09 49.86
C PHE A 5 31.31 31.35 49.27
N GLY A 6 30.15 32.00 49.19
CA GLY A 6 29.05 31.50 48.37
C GLY A 6 29.28 31.77 46.90
N PHE A 7 28.76 30.89 46.03
CA PHE A 7 28.33 31.24 44.69
C PHE A 7 27.09 30.41 44.35
N THR A 8 25.97 31.11 44.24
CA THR A 8 24.73 30.68 43.59
C THR A 8 25.00 30.36 42.12
N LEU A 9 24.73 29.11 41.70
CA LEU A 9 24.62 28.76 40.29
C LEU A 9 23.13 28.55 39.97
N ALA A 10 22.41 29.66 39.82
CA ALA A 10 21.12 29.67 39.13
C ALA A 10 21.43 29.84 37.63
N LEU A 11 21.67 28.72 36.93
CA LEU A 11 21.76 28.73 35.48
C LEU A 11 20.33 28.59 34.95
N ALA A 12 19.74 29.72 34.59
CA ALA A 12 18.49 29.75 33.83
C ALA A 12 18.73 29.12 32.46
N LEU A 13 18.25 27.89 32.24
CA LEU A 13 17.97 27.40 30.89
C LEU A 13 16.74 28.17 30.38
N ALA A 14 16.99 29.36 29.83
CA ALA A 14 16.13 29.91 28.81
C ALA A 14 16.59 29.33 27.46
N SER A 15 16.42 28.02 27.28
CA SER A 15 16.32 27.43 25.95
C SER A 15 15.00 27.94 25.39
N GLY A 16 15.07 28.81 24.38
CA GLY A 16 13.90 29.25 23.65
C GLY A 16 13.12 28.02 23.19
N MET A 17 11.93 27.84 23.77
CA MET A 17 10.93 26.99 23.15
C MET A 17 10.62 27.69 21.83
N ALA A 18 11.18 27.19 20.73
CA ALA A 18 10.47 27.31 19.47
C ALA A 18 9.08 26.76 19.77
N LEU A 19 8.05 27.60 19.67
CA LEU A 19 6.69 27.09 19.68
C LEU A 19 6.66 26.00 18.61
N ALA A 20 6.44 24.75 19.02
CA ALA A 20 6.25 23.67 18.07
C ALA A 20 5.16 24.12 17.10
N GLN A 21 5.42 23.99 15.80
CA GLN A 21 4.40 24.31 14.81
C GLN A 21 3.15 23.46 15.12
N PRO A 22 1.94 24.02 15.02
CA PRO A 22 0.74 23.25 15.29
C PRO A 22 0.69 22.03 14.39
N ARG A 23 0.40 20.86 14.96
CA ARG A 23 0.36 19.59 14.19
C ARG A 23 -1.02 19.39 13.56
N VAL A 24 -1.34 20.21 12.57
CA VAL A 24 -2.50 19.98 11.70
C VAL A 24 -2.00 19.43 10.37
N VAL A 25 -2.56 18.31 9.92
CA VAL A 25 -2.11 17.60 8.71
C VAL A 25 -3.27 17.43 7.73
N ILE A 26 -2.96 17.29 6.44
CA ILE A 26 -3.86 16.74 5.42
C ILE A 26 -4.01 15.25 5.73
N ASN A 27 -5.21 14.80 6.09
CA ASN A 27 -5.45 13.47 6.65
C ASN A 27 -6.03 12.50 5.64
N GLU A 28 -6.95 12.96 4.81
CA GLU A 28 -7.65 12.16 3.81
C GLU A 28 -8.02 13.03 2.61
N PHE A 29 -7.99 12.47 1.40
CA PHE A 29 -8.47 13.16 0.21
C PHE A 29 -8.89 12.18 -0.89
N ALA A 30 -9.66 12.69 -1.84
CA ALA A 30 -10.04 12.02 -3.08
C ALA A 30 -10.10 13.06 -4.19
N TYR A 31 -9.51 12.75 -5.34
CA TYR A 31 -9.31 13.71 -6.44
C TYR A 31 -9.80 13.24 -7.81
N ASP A 32 -10.19 11.98 -7.95
CA ASP A 32 -10.64 11.38 -9.22
C ASP A 32 -11.69 10.33 -8.88
N ASP A 33 -12.95 10.68 -9.12
CA ASP A 33 -14.08 9.76 -9.04
C ASP A 33 -14.73 9.59 -10.42
N THR A 34 -15.02 8.35 -10.79
CA THR A 34 -15.61 8.11 -12.11
C THR A 34 -17.01 8.73 -12.18
N GLY A 35 -17.21 9.66 -13.09
CA GLY A 35 -18.55 10.18 -13.37
C GLY A 35 -18.57 11.68 -13.44
N THR A 36 -19.03 12.32 -12.35
CA THR A 36 -19.25 13.77 -12.30
C THR A 36 -18.26 14.53 -11.43
N ASP A 37 -17.21 13.86 -10.93
CA ASP A 37 -16.16 14.46 -10.10
C ASP A 37 -16.76 15.23 -8.92
N ASN A 38 -17.74 14.60 -8.26
CA ASN A 38 -18.57 15.24 -7.24
C ASN A 38 -18.39 14.63 -5.85
N LEU A 39 -17.44 13.72 -5.64
CA LEU A 39 -17.08 13.19 -4.33
C LEU A 39 -15.69 13.61 -3.85
N GLU A 40 -15.02 14.50 -4.58
CA GLU A 40 -13.73 15.04 -4.20
C GLU A 40 -13.75 15.82 -2.88
N PHE A 41 -12.65 15.71 -2.14
CA PHE A 41 -12.44 16.44 -0.89
C PHE A 41 -10.99 16.44 -0.43
N ILE A 42 -10.73 17.33 0.52
CA ILE A 42 -9.53 17.41 1.31
C ILE A 42 -9.96 17.50 2.78
N GLU A 43 -9.46 16.60 3.61
CA GLU A 43 -9.66 16.58 5.04
C GLU A 43 -8.39 17.00 5.77
N LEU A 44 -8.53 17.87 6.77
CA LEU A 44 -7.48 18.20 7.73
C LEU A 44 -7.75 17.52 9.07
N TYR A 45 -6.71 17.18 9.82
CA TYR A 45 -6.79 16.63 11.17
C TYR A 45 -5.88 17.35 12.15
N ASN A 46 -6.39 17.70 13.33
CA ASN A 46 -5.57 18.23 14.42
C ASN A 46 -4.96 17.08 15.24
N ALA A 47 -3.69 16.77 14.97
CA ALA A 47 -2.87 15.79 15.66
C ALA A 47 -2.16 16.35 16.92
N ASP A 48 -2.43 17.60 17.28
CA ASP A 48 -1.93 18.20 18.52
C ASP A 48 -2.81 17.80 19.72
N THR A 49 -2.26 17.97 20.91
CA THR A 49 -2.94 17.75 22.20
C THR A 49 -3.68 18.99 22.69
N VAL A 50 -3.61 20.10 21.95
CA VAL A 50 -4.27 21.38 22.25
C VAL A 50 -5.11 21.87 21.07
N PRO A 51 -6.10 22.75 21.32
CA PRO A 51 -6.86 23.37 20.24
C PRO A 51 -5.96 24.22 19.35
N VAL A 52 -6.17 24.16 18.03
CA VAL A 52 -5.45 24.95 17.02
C VAL A 52 -6.43 25.87 16.31
N ASP A 53 -6.14 27.17 16.33
CA ASP A 53 -6.86 28.15 15.52
C ASP A 53 -6.29 28.15 14.09
N ILE A 54 -7.10 27.66 13.15
CA ILE A 54 -6.77 27.56 11.73
C ILE A 54 -7.46 28.66 10.91
N SER A 55 -7.96 29.71 11.56
CA SER A 55 -8.59 30.86 10.89
C SER A 55 -7.65 31.49 9.87
N GLY A 56 -8.09 31.59 8.62
CA GLY A 56 -7.33 32.21 7.54
C GLY A 56 -6.12 31.41 7.06
N TRP A 57 -5.93 30.18 7.55
CA TRP A 57 -5.02 29.24 6.88
C TRP A 57 -5.59 28.91 5.49
N VAL A 58 -4.72 28.49 4.58
CA VAL A 58 -5.09 28.20 3.20
C VAL A 58 -4.69 26.77 2.87
N VAL A 59 -5.60 26.02 2.26
CA VAL A 59 -5.23 24.85 1.46
C VAL A 59 -4.93 25.38 0.07
N ASP A 60 -3.63 25.42 -0.23
CA ASP A 60 -3.01 25.98 -1.42
C ASP A 60 -2.71 24.81 -2.37
N CYS A 61 -3.16 24.93 -3.60
CA CYS A 61 -3.12 23.86 -4.58
C CYS A 61 -2.40 24.31 -5.85
N GLY A 62 -1.76 23.41 -6.57
CA GLY A 62 -1.16 23.75 -7.85
C GLY A 62 -0.55 22.58 -8.61
N ASP A 63 -0.25 22.81 -9.87
CA ASP A 63 0.08 21.75 -10.82
C ASP A 63 1.38 22.05 -11.62
N GLN A 64 1.54 21.40 -12.77
CA GLN A 64 2.66 21.64 -13.68
C GLN A 64 2.43 22.80 -14.66
N LEU A 65 1.22 23.33 -14.76
CA LEU A 65 0.90 24.36 -15.74
C LEU A 65 1.48 25.73 -15.33
N PRO A 66 1.92 26.55 -16.31
CA PRO A 66 2.44 27.87 -15.99
C PRO A 66 1.35 28.83 -15.51
N GLY A 67 1.53 29.31 -14.28
CA GLY A 67 0.60 30.23 -13.65
C GLY A 67 -0.45 29.43 -12.90
N ASP A 68 -0.52 29.63 -11.59
CA ASP A 68 -1.45 28.95 -10.70
C ASP A 68 -2.90 29.17 -11.16
N ASN A 69 -3.52 28.08 -11.63
CA ASN A 69 -4.90 28.00 -12.10
C ASN A 69 -5.76 27.10 -11.21
N ASN A 70 -5.21 26.58 -10.12
CA ASN A 70 -5.89 25.69 -9.20
C ASN A 70 -6.66 26.52 -8.16
N ALA A 71 -7.64 25.90 -7.52
CA ALA A 71 -8.46 26.57 -6.53
C ALA A 71 -7.80 26.52 -5.16
N ASP A 72 -7.57 27.69 -4.56
CA ASP A 72 -7.16 27.81 -3.16
C ASP A 72 -8.38 27.89 -2.23
N PHE A 73 -8.30 27.22 -1.09
CA PHE A 73 -9.37 27.21 -0.09
C PHE A 73 -8.93 27.91 1.19
N THR A 74 -9.42 29.14 1.39
CA THR A 74 -9.19 29.87 2.65
C THR A 74 -10.16 29.42 3.73
N ILE A 75 -9.62 28.98 4.87
CA ILE A 75 -10.41 28.55 6.02
C ILE A 75 -11.06 29.77 6.69
N PRO A 76 -12.40 29.78 6.90
CA PRO A 76 -13.11 30.91 7.47
C PRO A 76 -12.61 31.32 8.86
N THR A 77 -12.79 32.60 9.18
CA THR A 77 -12.42 33.14 10.49
C THR A 77 -13.25 32.55 11.62
N GLY A 78 -12.64 32.33 12.78
CA GLY A 78 -13.25 31.71 13.94
C GLY A 78 -13.22 30.18 13.93
N THR A 79 -12.47 29.57 13.02
CA THR A 79 -12.33 28.11 12.92
C THR A 79 -11.23 27.61 13.85
N VAL A 80 -11.61 26.88 14.89
CA VAL A 80 -10.69 26.28 15.86
C VAL A 80 -10.92 24.78 15.90
N LEU A 81 -9.89 23.99 15.57
CA LEU A 81 -9.92 22.54 15.71
C LEU A 81 -9.49 22.13 17.11
N GLN A 82 -10.34 21.42 17.82
CA GLN A 82 -9.96 20.73 19.06
C GLN A 82 -9.01 19.57 18.75
N PRO A 83 -8.27 19.06 19.75
CA PRO A 83 -7.48 17.83 19.59
C PRO A 83 -8.33 16.70 19.02
N GLY A 84 -7.84 16.03 17.98
CA GLY A 84 -8.54 14.93 17.34
C GLY A 84 -9.73 15.32 16.46
N GLN A 85 -9.95 16.61 16.17
CA GLN A 85 -10.99 17.05 15.26
C GLN A 85 -10.52 17.12 13.81
N TYR A 86 -11.49 16.91 12.92
CA TYR A 86 -11.34 16.96 11.48
C TYR A 86 -11.94 18.25 10.91
N TYR A 87 -11.41 18.70 9.78
CA TYR A 87 -11.99 19.76 8.96
C TYR A 87 -12.07 19.32 7.51
N VAL A 88 -13.28 19.15 6.98
CA VAL A 88 -13.51 18.65 5.62
C VAL A 88 -13.87 19.81 4.69
N ILE A 89 -13.09 19.93 3.62
CA ILE A 89 -13.35 20.78 2.46
C ILE A 89 -13.81 19.86 1.34
N GLY A 90 -15.03 20.03 0.84
CA GLY A 90 -15.58 19.08 -0.13
C GLY A 90 -16.88 19.53 -0.76
N THR A 91 -17.49 18.69 -1.58
CA THR A 91 -18.70 19.02 -2.34
C THR A 91 -19.99 18.87 -1.51
N ALA A 92 -21.12 19.35 -2.07
CA ALA A 92 -22.43 19.13 -1.48
C ALA A 92 -22.90 17.66 -1.57
N ASP A 93 -22.47 16.94 -2.61
CA ASP A 93 -22.83 15.54 -2.81
C ASP A 93 -22.06 14.63 -1.84
N LEU A 94 -20.77 14.91 -1.62
CA LEU A 94 -20.02 14.30 -0.54
C LEU A 94 -20.69 14.55 0.82
N ASN A 95 -21.08 15.80 1.10
CA ASN A 95 -21.75 16.14 2.34
C ASN A 95 -23.04 15.33 2.56
N THR A 96 -23.77 15.08 1.48
CA THR A 96 -24.96 14.23 1.50
C THR A 96 -24.60 12.76 1.76
N ARG A 97 -23.56 12.25 1.08
CA ARG A 97 -23.08 10.87 1.21
C ARG A 97 -22.60 10.54 2.63
N CYS A 98 -21.81 11.42 3.23
CA CYS A 98 -21.27 11.22 4.58
C CYS A 98 -22.23 11.67 5.71
N GLY A 99 -23.42 12.18 5.38
CA GLY A 99 -24.43 12.56 6.38
C GLY A 99 -24.12 13.85 7.14
N GLY A 100 -23.48 14.83 6.50
CA GLY A 100 -23.24 16.17 7.08
C GLY A 100 -21.82 16.43 7.57
N CYS A 101 -20.80 15.73 7.03
CA CYS A 101 -19.41 15.85 7.48
C CYS A 101 -18.67 17.10 6.96
N VAL A 102 -19.14 17.74 5.88
CA VAL A 102 -18.39 18.80 5.20
C VAL A 102 -18.50 20.13 5.97
N ASN A 103 -17.35 20.69 6.35
CA ASN A 103 -17.25 21.98 7.04
C ASN A 103 -17.23 23.17 6.07
N LEU A 104 -16.53 23.03 4.95
CA LEU A 104 -16.46 24.02 3.88
C LEU A 104 -16.96 23.40 2.57
N THR A 105 -18.20 23.75 2.18
CA THR A 105 -18.78 23.25 0.94
C THR A 105 -18.28 24.07 -0.26
N ILE A 106 -17.67 23.38 -1.21
CA ILE A 106 -17.18 23.93 -2.48
C ILE A 106 -18.10 23.46 -3.61
N ASN A 107 -18.29 24.32 -4.61
CA ASN A 107 -18.95 23.93 -5.85
C ASN A 107 -17.87 23.42 -6.83
N PRO A 108 -17.89 22.14 -7.23
CA PRO A 108 -16.88 21.56 -8.12
C PRO A 108 -16.92 22.11 -9.55
N GLY A 109 -17.94 22.89 -9.92
CA GLY A 109 -18.06 23.38 -11.29
C GLY A 109 -18.14 22.23 -12.29
N SER A 110 -17.31 22.27 -13.34
CA SER A 110 -17.26 21.23 -14.38
C SER A 110 -15.97 20.41 -14.41
N GLY A 111 -15.10 20.57 -13.43
CA GLY A 111 -13.77 19.94 -13.45
C GLY A 111 -13.23 19.65 -12.07
N GLY A 112 -14.11 19.30 -11.12
CA GLY A 112 -13.70 19.02 -9.75
C GLY A 112 -13.39 20.25 -8.90
N ILE A 113 -13.16 20.02 -7.61
CA ILE A 113 -12.51 20.97 -6.70
C ILE A 113 -10.97 20.87 -6.81
N ILE A 114 -10.45 19.71 -7.22
CA ILE A 114 -9.02 19.43 -7.49
C ILE A 114 -8.90 18.64 -8.80
N GLU A 115 -7.72 18.60 -9.40
CA GLU A 115 -7.51 18.07 -10.75
C GLU A 115 -7.24 16.55 -10.75
N ASN A 116 -7.80 15.85 -11.75
CA ASN A 116 -7.56 14.44 -12.05
C ASN A 116 -6.20 14.22 -12.77
N ASP A 117 -5.16 14.95 -12.37
CA ASP A 117 -3.80 14.91 -12.92
C ASP A 117 -2.77 15.23 -11.81
N ASN A 118 -1.47 15.36 -12.13
CA ASN A 118 -0.45 15.64 -11.12
C ASN A 118 -0.60 17.02 -10.46
N GLU A 119 -0.98 17.03 -9.19
CA GLU A 119 -1.17 18.24 -8.40
C GLU A 119 -0.55 18.07 -6.99
N TRP A 120 -0.10 19.19 -6.42
CA TRP A 120 0.28 19.28 -5.01
C TRP A 120 -0.79 20.01 -4.23
N ILE A 121 -1.02 19.55 -2.99
CA ILE A 121 -1.90 20.18 -2.00
C ILE A 121 -1.03 20.52 -0.79
N ALA A 122 -1.01 21.78 -0.40
CA ALA A 122 -0.26 22.26 0.76
C ALA A 122 -1.16 23.00 1.74
N LEU A 123 -1.12 22.60 3.01
CA LEU A 123 -1.70 23.40 4.09
C LEU A 123 -0.69 24.48 4.49
N ILE A 124 -1.08 25.74 4.34
CA ILE A 124 -0.19 26.88 4.59
C ILE A 124 -0.78 27.89 5.57
N ILE A 125 0.12 28.55 6.30
CA ILE A 125 -0.18 29.81 6.98
C ILE A 125 0.29 30.93 6.05
N PRO A 126 -0.61 31.80 5.55
CA PRO A 126 -0.25 32.84 4.59
C PRO A 126 0.69 33.87 5.22
N GLY A 127 1.61 34.40 4.43
CA GLY A 127 2.62 35.36 4.87
C GLY A 127 3.67 35.63 3.80
N ASN A 128 4.66 36.45 4.13
CA ASN A 128 5.85 36.64 3.28
C ASN A 128 7.12 36.54 4.14
N PRO A 129 7.77 35.36 4.19
CA PRO A 129 7.39 34.12 3.50
C PRO A 129 6.15 33.45 4.11
N ARG A 130 5.43 32.63 3.31
CA ARG A 130 4.42 31.71 3.82
C ARG A 130 5.07 30.61 4.66
N VAL A 131 4.29 29.94 5.48
CA VAL A 131 4.72 28.76 6.24
C VAL A 131 3.96 27.55 5.72
N VAL A 132 4.68 26.54 5.20
CA VAL A 132 4.11 25.24 4.87
C VAL A 132 3.99 24.43 6.15
N VAL A 133 2.77 23.97 6.45
CA VAL A 133 2.47 23.16 7.63
C VAL A 133 2.56 21.67 7.29
N ASP A 134 1.95 21.28 6.18
CA ASP A 134 1.94 19.91 5.66
C ASP A 134 1.67 19.96 4.15
N ALA A 135 2.08 18.93 3.40
CA ALA A 135 1.75 18.81 1.99
C ALA A 135 1.74 17.36 1.49
N VAL A 136 0.95 17.16 0.44
CA VAL A 136 0.92 15.93 -0.35
C VAL A 136 1.02 16.27 -1.83
N VAL A 137 1.62 15.38 -2.61
CA VAL A 137 1.59 15.43 -4.07
C VAL A 137 1.16 14.07 -4.59
N TYR A 138 0.35 14.06 -5.63
CA TYR A 138 -0.11 12.84 -6.29
C TYR A 138 0.23 12.83 -7.78
N GLU A 139 0.14 11.65 -8.39
CA GLU A 139 0.65 11.35 -9.73
C GLU A 139 2.08 11.81 -9.98
N ALA A 140 2.92 11.65 -8.95
CA ALA A 140 4.34 12.03 -8.97
C ALA A 140 5.14 11.31 -10.08
N ASN A 141 4.55 10.28 -10.69
CA ASN A 141 5.11 9.56 -11.83
C ASN A 141 5.15 10.36 -13.15
N ARG A 142 4.40 11.46 -13.25
CA ARG A 142 4.27 12.22 -14.50
C ARG A 142 5.46 13.13 -14.77
N SER A 143 6.06 13.70 -13.72
CA SER A 143 7.18 14.63 -13.84
C SER A 143 7.96 14.74 -12.54
N ALA A 144 9.27 14.97 -12.63
CA ALA A 144 10.13 15.16 -11.46
C ALA A 144 9.69 16.40 -10.66
N LEU A 145 9.48 16.23 -9.35
CA LEU A 145 8.91 17.26 -8.46
C LEU A 145 9.62 18.61 -8.55
N SER A 146 10.94 18.64 -8.69
CA SER A 146 11.72 19.88 -8.80
C SER A 146 11.39 20.75 -10.01
N GLY A 147 10.67 20.19 -10.99
CA GLY A 147 10.26 20.90 -12.20
C GLY A 147 8.96 21.69 -12.06
N TRP A 148 8.14 21.41 -11.05
CA TRP A 148 6.78 21.95 -10.96
C TRP A 148 6.27 22.20 -9.53
N VAL A 149 6.81 21.52 -8.52
CA VAL A 149 6.45 21.75 -7.12
C VAL A 149 7.33 22.84 -6.50
N PRO A 150 6.75 23.83 -5.80
CA PRO A 150 7.51 24.85 -5.08
C PRO A 150 8.56 24.27 -4.13
N ALA A 151 9.74 24.89 -4.10
CA ALA A 151 10.90 24.38 -3.36
C ALA A 151 10.69 24.34 -1.83
N ASP A 152 9.78 25.15 -1.30
CA ASP A 152 9.38 25.15 0.11
C ASP A 152 8.41 24.01 0.49
N ILE A 153 7.72 23.43 -0.50
CA ILE A 153 6.80 22.29 -0.33
C ILE A 153 7.54 20.95 -0.44
N ILE A 154 8.50 20.82 -1.36
CA ILE A 154 9.24 19.55 -1.62
C ILE A 154 9.71 18.81 -0.35
N PRO A 155 10.22 19.47 0.71
CA PRO A 155 10.65 18.79 1.93
C PRO A 155 9.56 17.99 2.66
N GLN A 156 8.28 18.26 2.41
CA GLN A 156 7.13 17.58 3.03
C GLN A 156 6.75 16.26 2.32
N LEU A 157 7.21 16.05 1.09
CA LEU A 157 6.60 15.06 0.19
C LEU A 157 7.28 13.70 0.24
N GLY A 158 8.60 13.71 0.49
CA GLY A 158 9.44 12.50 0.47
C GLY A 158 9.39 11.71 -0.84
N GLY A 159 8.99 12.33 -1.96
CA GLY A 159 8.84 11.67 -3.27
C GLY A 159 7.40 11.65 -3.80
N GLY A 160 6.42 11.92 -2.94
CA GLY A 160 5.02 11.96 -3.32
C GLY A 160 4.33 10.60 -3.40
N LEU A 161 3.04 10.63 -3.69
CA LEU A 161 2.28 9.44 -4.05
C LEU A 161 2.52 9.15 -5.53
N TRP A 162 3.05 7.96 -5.79
CA TRP A 162 3.29 7.48 -7.13
C TRP A 162 2.04 6.80 -7.69
N GLY A 163 1.86 6.85 -9.02
CA GLY A 163 0.77 6.15 -9.71
C GLY A 163 -0.45 7.02 -9.98
N ASN A 164 -1.52 6.41 -10.47
CA ASN A 164 -2.72 7.12 -10.94
C ASN A 164 -3.92 6.65 -10.15
N TYR A 165 -4.36 7.42 -9.15
CA TYR A 165 -5.58 7.09 -8.42
C TYR A 165 -6.80 7.45 -9.26
N GLN A 166 -7.78 6.55 -9.19
CA GLN A 166 -9.13 6.74 -9.68
C GLN A 166 -10.07 5.86 -8.87
N SER A 167 -11.19 6.42 -8.40
CA SER A 167 -12.18 5.69 -7.62
C SER A 167 -13.46 5.46 -8.42
N LEU A 168 -14.08 4.28 -8.34
CA LEU A 168 -15.39 4.03 -8.96
C LEU A 168 -16.52 4.40 -7.98
N GLU A 169 -17.43 5.25 -8.43
CA GLU A 169 -18.65 5.56 -7.67
C GLU A 169 -19.64 4.38 -7.63
N ALA A 170 -20.39 4.23 -6.53
CA ALA A 170 -21.39 3.17 -6.36
C ALA A 170 -22.51 3.16 -7.43
N GLY A 171 -22.67 4.25 -8.20
CA GLY A 171 -23.65 4.34 -9.29
C GLY A 171 -23.20 3.73 -10.62
N THR A 172 -21.88 3.54 -10.81
CA THR A 172 -21.30 2.97 -12.04
C THR A 172 -21.11 1.45 -11.93
N THR A 173 -21.15 0.90 -10.71
CA THR A 173 -20.98 -0.52 -10.43
C THR A 173 -22.07 -1.06 -9.49
N THR A 174 -22.10 -2.37 -9.25
CA THR A 174 -22.99 -3.01 -8.24
C THR A 174 -22.40 -2.97 -6.83
N ASP A 175 -21.16 -2.51 -6.72
CA ASP A 175 -20.34 -2.48 -5.53
C ASP A 175 -20.09 -1.01 -5.20
N ASP A 176 -20.22 -0.65 -3.93
CA ASP A 176 -19.69 0.63 -3.46
C ASP A 176 -18.19 0.46 -3.29
N ALA A 177 -17.43 0.69 -4.36
CA ALA A 177 -15.97 0.52 -4.42
C ALA A 177 -15.23 1.86 -4.33
N PHE A 178 -15.89 2.89 -3.79
CA PHE A 178 -15.27 4.19 -3.58
C PHE A 178 -14.18 4.08 -2.51
N LEU A 179 -12.93 4.26 -2.93
CA LEU A 179 -11.75 4.35 -2.07
C LEU A 179 -11.22 5.77 -2.06
N THR A 180 -10.61 6.14 -0.95
CA THR A 180 -9.94 7.43 -0.73
C THR A 180 -8.48 7.20 -0.40
N ILE A 181 -7.69 8.27 -0.45
CA ILE A 181 -6.30 8.26 -0.02
C ILE A 181 -6.26 8.84 1.39
N GLY A 182 -6.04 7.98 2.39
CA GLY A 182 -6.01 8.35 3.80
C GLY A 182 -4.67 8.05 4.45
N ARG A 183 -4.28 8.85 5.45
CA ARG A 183 -3.13 8.50 6.30
C ARG A 183 -3.41 7.18 7.03
N TRP A 184 -2.41 6.29 7.12
CA TRP A 184 -2.57 4.99 7.80
C TRP A 184 -2.97 5.12 9.28
N ARG A 185 -2.58 6.23 9.89
CA ARG A 185 -3.03 6.67 11.20
C ARG A 185 -3.35 8.16 11.16
N ASP A 186 -4.41 8.57 11.84
CA ASP A 186 -4.72 9.99 11.93
C ASP A 186 -3.54 10.77 12.53
N GLY A 187 -3.05 11.77 11.79
CA GLY A 187 -1.91 12.57 12.24
C GLY A 187 -0.52 11.96 12.04
N LEU A 188 -0.41 10.77 11.42
CA LEU A 188 0.89 10.19 11.04
C LEU A 188 1.48 11.01 9.91
N ASP A 189 2.60 11.68 10.17
CA ASP A 189 3.28 12.46 9.14
C ASP A 189 4.80 12.34 9.30
N THR A 190 5.41 11.62 8.37
CA THR A 190 6.86 11.40 8.33
C THR A 190 7.55 12.23 7.26
N ASN A 191 6.79 13.10 6.57
CA ASN A 191 7.20 13.78 5.34
C ASN A 191 7.58 12.81 4.22
N VAL A 192 6.93 11.65 4.18
CA VAL A 192 7.13 10.63 3.14
C VAL A 192 5.76 10.13 2.71
N ASN A 193 5.13 10.83 1.78
CA ASN A 193 3.72 10.58 1.44
C ASN A 193 3.43 9.10 1.14
N GLY A 194 4.27 8.41 0.36
CA GLY A 194 4.08 6.99 0.05
C GLY A 194 4.24 6.01 1.23
N ARG A 195 4.68 6.48 2.40
CA ARG A 195 4.66 5.73 3.67
C ARG A 195 3.56 6.17 4.60
N ASP A 196 3.11 7.42 4.47
CA ASP A 196 2.14 8.01 5.35
C ASP A 196 0.70 7.67 4.91
N PHE A 197 0.47 7.55 3.60
CA PHE A 197 -0.85 7.33 3.02
C PHE A 197 -1.03 5.92 2.44
N GLY A 198 -2.29 5.48 2.43
CA GLY A 198 -2.79 4.25 1.83
C GLY A 198 -4.19 4.44 1.26
N HIS A 199 -4.68 3.42 0.55
CA HIS A 199 -6.06 3.41 0.04
C HIS A 199 -6.98 2.73 1.03
N MET A 200 -8.14 3.31 1.29
CA MET A 200 -9.11 2.79 2.26
C MET A 200 -10.53 3.26 1.93
N ARG A 201 -11.51 2.79 2.71
CA ARG A 201 -12.88 3.31 2.65
C ARG A 201 -12.91 4.79 3.08
N PRO A 202 -13.80 5.61 2.49
CA PRO A 202 -13.95 7.00 2.87
C PRO A 202 -14.32 7.15 4.35
N SER A 203 -13.63 8.04 5.06
CA SER A 203 -13.96 8.44 6.43
C SER A 203 -14.02 9.95 6.68
N PRO A 204 -14.54 10.79 5.74
CA PRO A 204 -14.53 12.23 5.93
C PRO A 204 -15.33 12.64 7.16
N GLY A 205 -14.71 13.45 8.01
CA GLY A 205 -15.21 13.90 9.30
C GLY A 205 -15.03 12.88 10.43
N ALA A 206 -14.32 11.78 10.19
CA ALA A 206 -14.12 10.67 11.11
C ALA A 206 -12.70 10.09 10.99
N SER A 207 -12.39 9.09 11.81
CA SER A 207 -11.05 8.52 11.89
C SER A 207 -10.75 7.56 10.73
N ASN A 208 -9.55 7.72 10.13
CA ASN A 208 -8.99 6.78 9.14
C ASN A 208 -8.37 5.54 9.80
N ASN A 209 -8.35 5.47 11.13
CA ASN A 209 -7.63 4.43 11.85
C ASN A 209 -8.26 3.05 11.63
N LEU A 210 -7.66 2.25 10.75
CA LEU A 210 -7.92 0.83 10.65
C LEU A 210 -7.35 0.08 11.86
N PRO A 211 -7.98 -1.02 12.32
CA PRO A 211 -7.44 -1.82 13.41
C PRO A 211 -6.02 -2.33 13.09
N ALA A 212 -5.10 -2.19 14.04
CA ALA A 212 -3.82 -2.88 13.98
C ALA A 212 -4.02 -4.39 14.17
N LEU A 213 -3.38 -5.22 13.36
CA LEU A 213 -3.45 -6.67 13.53
C LEU A 213 -2.76 -7.07 14.85
N GLN A 214 -3.55 -7.56 15.82
CA GLN A 214 -3.06 -7.92 17.17
C GLN A 214 -2.78 -9.42 17.34
N ALA A 215 -3.39 -10.26 16.50
CA ALA A 215 -3.30 -11.70 16.58
C ALA A 215 -3.33 -12.31 15.19
N ARG A 216 -2.83 -13.55 15.07
CA ARG A 216 -2.90 -14.32 13.83
C ARG A 216 -4.37 -14.47 13.41
N GLN A 217 -4.65 -14.08 12.18
CA GLN A 217 -5.96 -14.19 11.56
C GLN A 217 -5.85 -15.06 10.31
N CYS A 218 -6.45 -16.24 10.34
CA CYS A 218 -6.50 -17.15 9.19
C CYS A 218 -7.90 -17.20 8.61
N LEU A 219 -8.00 -16.94 7.31
CA LEU A 219 -9.24 -16.99 6.56
C LEU A 219 -9.33 -18.32 5.82
N ASN A 220 -10.36 -19.08 6.19
CA ASN A 220 -10.81 -20.24 5.46
C ASN A 220 -12.02 -19.83 4.61
N PHE A 221 -11.87 -19.82 3.28
CA PHE A 221 -12.95 -19.36 2.40
C PHE A 221 -14.12 -20.37 2.28
N ASP A 222 -13.97 -21.60 2.78
CA ASP A 222 -15.07 -22.56 2.92
C ASP A 222 -16.12 -22.15 3.97
N ASP A 223 -15.75 -21.24 4.88
CA ASP A 223 -16.68 -20.69 5.86
C ASP A 223 -17.63 -19.64 5.26
N TYR A 224 -17.44 -19.31 3.97
CA TYR A 224 -18.22 -18.34 3.22
C TYR A 224 -19.01 -19.02 2.09
N SER A 225 -20.06 -18.36 1.64
CA SER A 225 -20.81 -18.75 0.44
C SER A 225 -20.19 -18.16 -0.82
N VAL A 226 -20.31 -18.87 -1.95
CA VAL A 226 -19.91 -18.33 -3.26
C VAL A 226 -20.68 -17.03 -3.54
N GLY A 227 -19.95 -15.98 -3.91
CA GLY A 227 -20.47 -14.63 -4.13
C GLY A 227 -20.38 -13.70 -2.92
N ASP A 228 -20.02 -14.22 -1.74
CA ASP A 228 -19.80 -13.40 -0.55
C ASP A 228 -18.63 -12.43 -0.75
N ARG A 229 -18.71 -11.28 -0.07
CA ARG A 229 -17.66 -10.26 0.02
C ARG A 229 -16.99 -10.42 1.39
N PRO A 230 -15.76 -10.95 1.47
CA PRO A 230 -15.07 -11.08 2.76
C PRO A 230 -14.87 -9.70 3.40
N SER A 231 -15.33 -9.54 4.65
CA SER A 231 -15.31 -8.26 5.36
C SER A 231 -13.91 -7.73 5.70
N GLU A 232 -12.92 -8.60 5.58
CA GLU A 232 -11.50 -8.32 5.82
C GLU A 232 -10.87 -7.47 4.74
N PHE A 233 -11.51 -7.34 3.57
CA PHE A 233 -10.96 -6.61 2.44
C PHE A 233 -11.96 -5.60 1.89
N THR A 234 -11.42 -4.61 1.17
CA THR A 234 -12.20 -3.74 0.31
C THR A 234 -11.55 -3.64 -1.07
N GLY A 235 -12.38 -3.49 -2.11
CA GLY A 235 -11.96 -3.39 -3.51
C GLY A 235 -11.88 -1.96 -4.04
N SER A 236 -11.05 -1.72 -5.06
CA SER A 236 -10.96 -0.41 -5.75
C SER A 236 -11.99 -0.21 -6.84
N TYR A 237 -12.32 -1.27 -7.57
CA TYR A 237 -13.32 -1.24 -8.61
C TYR A 237 -14.44 -2.23 -8.37
N ARG A 238 -14.08 -3.40 -7.84
CA ARG A 238 -15.00 -4.45 -7.41
C ARG A 238 -14.50 -5.05 -6.10
N GLU A 239 -15.41 -5.32 -5.17
CA GLU A 239 -15.02 -6.00 -3.93
C GLU A 239 -14.50 -7.40 -4.25
N PRO A 240 -13.52 -7.91 -3.50
CA PRO A 240 -13.12 -9.31 -3.57
C PRO A 240 -14.32 -10.24 -3.38
N ARG A 241 -14.33 -11.37 -4.09
CA ARG A 241 -15.43 -12.33 -4.04
C ARG A 241 -14.96 -13.72 -3.70
N VAL A 242 -15.74 -14.41 -2.89
CA VAL A 242 -15.61 -15.86 -2.70
C VAL A 242 -16.15 -16.56 -3.95
N ILE A 243 -15.40 -17.54 -4.45
CA ILE A 243 -15.69 -18.30 -5.65
C ILE A 243 -15.56 -19.79 -5.38
N ASP A 244 -16.27 -20.62 -6.15
CA ASP A 244 -15.87 -22.01 -6.36
C ASP A 244 -14.83 -22.02 -7.50
N PRO A 245 -13.55 -22.31 -7.22
CA PRO A 245 -12.50 -22.29 -8.23
C PRO A 245 -12.74 -23.31 -9.35
N THR A 246 -13.50 -24.37 -9.09
CA THR A 246 -13.79 -25.45 -10.04
C THR A 246 -14.98 -25.16 -10.97
N GLN A 247 -15.71 -24.07 -10.73
CA GLN A 247 -16.88 -23.67 -11.51
C GLN A 247 -16.70 -22.25 -12.05
N ALA A 248 -16.68 -22.11 -13.39
CA ALA A 248 -16.67 -20.80 -14.02
C ALA A 248 -18.07 -20.17 -13.96
N ASP A 249 -18.14 -18.91 -13.55
CA ASP A 249 -19.34 -18.07 -13.70
C ASP A 249 -19.04 -17.01 -14.76
N ASN A 250 -19.48 -17.28 -15.98
CA ASN A 250 -19.28 -16.39 -17.13
C ASN A 250 -20.55 -15.63 -17.50
N SER A 251 -21.55 -15.57 -16.60
CA SER A 251 -22.78 -14.83 -16.86
C SER A 251 -22.58 -13.33 -16.66
N ALA A 252 -23.18 -12.50 -17.52
CA ALA A 252 -22.95 -11.05 -17.57
C ALA A 252 -23.33 -10.29 -16.26
N THR A 253 -24.00 -10.94 -15.31
CA THR A 253 -24.51 -10.34 -14.07
C THR A 253 -23.69 -10.66 -12.82
N THR A 254 -22.88 -11.72 -12.83
CA THR A 254 -22.14 -12.20 -11.63
C THR A 254 -20.79 -12.82 -12.00
N ALA A 255 -20.14 -12.36 -13.08
CA ALA A 255 -18.94 -12.98 -13.66
C ALA A 255 -17.68 -12.90 -12.77
N PHE A 256 -17.74 -13.35 -11.54
CA PHE A 256 -16.65 -13.25 -10.58
C PHE A 256 -15.55 -14.24 -10.98
N ASN A 257 -15.87 -15.50 -11.31
CA ASN A 257 -14.86 -16.50 -11.72
C ASN A 257 -14.84 -16.75 -13.24
N PRO A 258 -13.85 -16.22 -13.99
CA PRO A 258 -13.86 -16.24 -15.46
C PRO A 258 -13.46 -17.59 -16.09
N ASN A 259 -12.85 -18.49 -15.33
CA ASN A 259 -12.45 -19.82 -15.79
C ASN A 259 -12.32 -20.80 -14.62
N THR A 260 -12.51 -22.08 -14.95
CA THR A 260 -12.33 -23.20 -14.01
C THR A 260 -10.86 -23.50 -13.83
N ILE A 261 -10.44 -23.68 -12.58
CA ILE A 261 -9.14 -24.21 -12.20
C ILE A 261 -9.34 -25.41 -11.27
N SER A 262 -8.25 -26.12 -10.95
CA SER A 262 -8.26 -27.14 -9.89
C SER A 262 -8.67 -26.52 -8.55
N ALA A 263 -9.29 -27.32 -7.68
CA ALA A 263 -9.48 -26.93 -6.28
C ALA A 263 -8.12 -26.62 -5.61
N SER A 264 -8.13 -25.75 -4.61
CA SER A 264 -6.96 -25.47 -3.78
C SER A 264 -6.51 -26.73 -3.03
N PRO A 265 -5.29 -26.75 -2.46
CA PRO A 265 -4.83 -27.87 -1.62
C PRO A 265 -5.66 -28.07 -0.35
N GLN A 266 -6.26 -27.00 0.17
CA GLN A 266 -7.25 -27.10 1.25
C GLN A 266 -8.55 -27.77 0.75
N GLY A 267 -8.91 -27.51 -0.51
CA GLY A 267 -10.17 -27.89 -1.11
C GLY A 267 -11.19 -26.76 -1.01
N GLY A 268 -12.29 -26.88 -1.76
CA GLY A 268 -13.44 -25.98 -1.63
C GLY A 268 -13.29 -24.61 -2.27
N ASN A 269 -13.81 -23.59 -1.60
CA ASN A 269 -13.93 -22.21 -2.07
C ASN A 269 -12.60 -21.43 -1.97
N ALA A 270 -12.49 -20.37 -2.75
CA ALA A 270 -11.33 -19.46 -2.75
C ALA A 270 -11.78 -18.01 -2.85
N MET A 271 -10.91 -17.05 -2.56
CA MET A 271 -11.17 -15.63 -2.84
C MET A 271 -10.53 -15.20 -4.16
N MET A 272 -11.24 -14.35 -4.92
CA MET A 272 -10.74 -13.72 -6.13
C MET A 272 -10.74 -12.19 -6.04
N VAL A 273 -9.70 -11.59 -6.59
CA VAL A 273 -9.59 -10.14 -6.85
C VAL A 273 -9.66 -9.89 -8.35
N ARG A 274 -10.78 -9.33 -8.82
CA ARG A 274 -11.03 -9.11 -10.26
C ARG A 274 -12.01 -7.98 -10.50
N ASP A 275 -11.70 -7.10 -11.46
CA ASP A 275 -12.72 -6.32 -12.15
C ASP A 275 -13.22 -7.10 -13.39
N TRP A 276 -14.51 -7.39 -13.44
CA TRP A 276 -15.11 -8.10 -14.57
C TRP A 276 -15.36 -7.22 -15.78
N ALA A 277 -15.21 -5.90 -15.67
CA ALA A 277 -15.13 -4.99 -16.83
C ALA A 277 -13.74 -5.01 -17.51
N GLY A 278 -12.72 -5.54 -16.84
CA GLY A 278 -11.35 -5.70 -17.36
C GLY A 278 -10.36 -4.64 -16.88
N GLY A 279 -9.10 -4.79 -17.24
CA GLY A 279 -8.05 -3.83 -16.86
C GLY A 279 -7.37 -4.20 -15.55
N GLY A 280 -7.79 -3.62 -14.42
CA GLY A 280 -7.14 -3.84 -13.12
C GLY A 280 -8.12 -3.86 -11.96
N ASN A 281 -7.67 -4.32 -10.80
CA ASN A 281 -8.41 -4.21 -9.54
C ASN A 281 -7.44 -4.38 -8.38
N VAL A 282 -7.77 -3.78 -7.25
CA VAL A 282 -7.04 -3.95 -5.99
C VAL A 282 -7.98 -4.46 -4.91
N ALA A 283 -7.46 -5.29 -4.03
CA ALA A 283 -8.01 -5.59 -2.72
C ALA A 283 -7.03 -5.07 -1.66
N VAL A 284 -7.50 -4.25 -0.72
CA VAL A 284 -6.73 -3.82 0.45
C VAL A 284 -7.39 -4.34 1.72
N SER A 285 -6.59 -4.66 2.74
CA SER A 285 -7.12 -5.13 4.02
C SER A 285 -7.80 -4.02 4.82
N ASN A 286 -8.84 -4.36 5.56
CA ASN A 286 -9.49 -3.50 6.54
C ASN A 286 -8.78 -3.54 7.92
N PHE A 287 -7.48 -3.80 7.90
CA PHE A 287 -6.55 -3.78 9.03
C PHE A 287 -5.16 -3.36 8.53
N VAL A 288 -4.27 -3.01 9.45
CA VAL A 288 -2.87 -2.67 9.13
C VAL A 288 -1.89 -3.40 10.02
N TYR A 289 -0.64 -3.47 9.57
CA TYR A 289 0.52 -3.82 10.35
C TYR A 289 1.24 -2.56 10.86
N GLU A 290 1.92 -2.67 11.99
CA GLU A 290 2.73 -1.62 12.58
C GLU A 290 4.15 -2.16 12.83
N GLY A 291 5.07 -1.90 11.90
CA GLY A 291 6.43 -2.41 11.93
C GLY A 291 6.56 -3.83 11.38
N ASN A 292 6.28 -4.84 12.21
CA ASN A 292 6.42 -6.25 11.84
C ASN A 292 5.15 -6.76 11.16
N ALA A 293 5.31 -7.58 10.13
CA ALA A 293 4.20 -8.04 9.30
C ALA A 293 4.50 -9.37 8.62
N GLY A 294 3.50 -10.21 8.46
CA GLY A 294 3.64 -11.48 7.77
C GLY A 294 2.32 -12.00 7.24
N TYR A 295 2.42 -12.74 6.13
CA TYR A 295 1.31 -13.52 5.62
C TYR A 295 1.76 -14.84 5.04
N ASP A 296 0.85 -15.81 5.03
CA ASP A 296 1.02 -17.13 4.42
C ASP A 296 -0.29 -17.53 3.73
N LEU A 297 -0.23 -17.88 2.46
CA LEU A 297 -1.42 -18.20 1.66
C LEU A 297 -1.09 -19.14 0.51
N TYR A 298 -2.13 -19.79 -0.02
CA TYR A 298 -2.10 -20.37 -1.35
C TYR A 298 -2.50 -19.32 -2.39
N VAL A 299 -1.80 -19.31 -3.53
CA VAL A 299 -2.16 -18.53 -4.72
C VAL A 299 -2.16 -19.43 -5.94
N TYR A 300 -3.11 -19.25 -6.85
CA TYR A 300 -3.08 -19.93 -8.13
C TYR A 300 -2.21 -19.15 -9.12
N ILE A 301 -1.19 -19.80 -9.67
CA ILE A 301 -0.29 -19.20 -10.68
C ILE A 301 -0.45 -19.95 -12.00
N ASN A 302 -0.76 -19.22 -13.06
CA ASN A 302 -0.71 -19.72 -14.43
C ASN A 302 0.47 -19.09 -15.17
N PRO A 303 1.61 -19.80 -15.33
CA PRO A 303 2.78 -19.29 -16.03
C PRO A 303 2.66 -19.35 -17.57
N ASP A 304 1.62 -19.99 -18.11
CA ASP A 304 1.51 -20.20 -19.55
C ASP A 304 1.33 -18.87 -20.32
N THR A 305 2.09 -18.69 -21.38
CA THR A 305 1.97 -17.54 -22.31
C THR A 305 1.69 -17.99 -23.74
N SER A 306 1.38 -19.28 -23.97
CA SER A 306 1.14 -19.85 -25.30
C SER A 306 -0.01 -19.18 -26.05
N GLU A 307 -1.00 -18.68 -25.32
CA GLU A 307 -2.15 -17.95 -25.88
C GLU A 307 -1.94 -16.43 -25.99
N PHE A 308 -0.79 -15.91 -25.53
CA PHE A 308 -0.50 -14.49 -25.55
C PHE A 308 -0.04 -14.07 -26.95
N THR A 309 -0.58 -12.97 -27.44
CA THR A 309 -0.04 -12.25 -28.60
C THR A 309 0.98 -11.21 -28.15
N ALA A 310 1.82 -10.75 -29.08
CA ALA A 310 2.81 -9.72 -28.83
C ALA A 310 2.19 -8.46 -28.18
N GLY A 311 2.77 -7.99 -27.09
CA GLY A 311 2.33 -6.81 -26.32
C GLY A 311 1.42 -7.13 -25.14
N GLN A 312 0.99 -8.38 -24.99
CA GLN A 312 0.13 -8.79 -23.90
C GLN A 312 0.93 -9.04 -22.62
N VAL A 313 0.37 -8.60 -21.51
CA VAL A 313 0.96 -8.66 -20.18
C VAL A 313 -0.12 -8.91 -19.15
N GLU A 314 0.20 -9.72 -18.17
CA GLU A 314 -0.56 -9.85 -16.94
C GLU A 314 0.42 -9.77 -15.76
N THR A 315 0.04 -8.99 -14.77
CA THR A 315 0.80 -8.77 -13.55
C THR A 315 -0.10 -8.79 -12.34
N TRP A 316 0.43 -9.29 -11.24
CA TRP A 316 -0.14 -9.04 -9.94
C TRP A 316 0.94 -8.88 -8.90
N MET A 317 0.57 -8.24 -7.80
CA MET A 317 1.39 -8.20 -6.59
C MET A 317 0.55 -8.57 -5.38
N ILE A 318 1.15 -9.35 -4.49
CA ILE A 318 0.62 -9.64 -3.15
C ILE A 318 1.65 -9.10 -2.16
N GLY A 319 1.27 -8.11 -1.36
CA GLY A 319 2.24 -7.33 -0.60
C GLY A 319 1.72 -6.75 0.70
N ILE A 320 2.63 -6.09 1.39
CA ILE A 320 2.40 -5.35 2.62
C ILE A 320 2.90 -3.93 2.39
N GLY A 321 2.07 -2.93 2.72
CA GLY A 321 2.28 -1.53 2.36
C GLY A 321 0.98 -0.93 1.80
N GLY A 322 1.09 -0.17 0.72
CA GLY A 322 -0.05 0.38 -0.03
C GLY A 322 -0.04 -0.04 -1.49
N SER A 323 -1.23 0.00 -2.11
CA SER A 323 -1.40 -0.08 -3.56
C SER A 323 -2.38 0.99 -3.99
N GLU A 324 -2.30 1.40 -5.26
CA GLU A 324 -3.23 2.36 -5.86
C GLU A 324 -4.36 1.66 -6.62
N SER A 325 -5.50 2.33 -6.76
CA SER A 325 -6.75 1.73 -7.22
C SER A 325 -6.74 1.10 -8.62
N VAL A 326 -5.94 1.62 -9.53
CA VAL A 326 -5.77 1.22 -10.95
C VAL A 326 -4.78 0.07 -11.11
N HIS A 327 -3.82 -0.05 -10.19
CA HIS A 327 -2.69 -0.96 -10.19
C HIS A 327 -1.99 -1.07 -11.56
N ASN A 328 -1.34 -0.01 -12.03
CA ASN A 328 -0.63 -0.05 -13.32
C ASN A 328 0.44 -1.16 -13.38
N HIS A 329 0.92 -1.54 -14.58
CA HIS A 329 1.95 -2.58 -14.68
C HIS A 329 3.31 -2.11 -14.11
N PRO A 330 3.88 -2.79 -13.08
CA PRO A 330 5.22 -2.48 -12.58
C PRO A 330 6.30 -3.14 -13.45
N LEU A 331 7.59 -2.85 -13.22
CA LEU A 331 8.72 -3.56 -13.84
C LEU A 331 8.80 -3.38 -15.38
N LEU A 332 8.56 -2.16 -15.87
CA LEU A 332 8.75 -1.83 -17.28
C LEU A 332 10.24 -1.77 -17.65
N LEU A 333 10.56 -1.96 -18.93
CA LEU A 333 11.90 -1.75 -19.49
C LEU A 333 12.23 -0.25 -19.56
N GLU A 334 13.52 0.09 -19.44
CA GLU A 334 14.04 1.46 -19.57
C GLU A 334 13.69 2.13 -20.89
N THR A 335 13.49 1.34 -21.94
CA THR A 335 13.11 1.83 -23.28
C THR A 335 11.68 2.37 -23.34
N SER A 336 10.91 2.25 -22.26
CA SER A 336 9.59 2.86 -22.12
C SER A 336 9.70 4.39 -22.15
N SER A 337 8.96 5.04 -23.07
CA SER A 337 8.92 6.51 -23.15
C SER A 337 8.21 7.15 -21.96
N SER A 338 7.35 6.40 -21.26
CA SER A 338 6.73 6.78 -19.99
C SER A 338 7.45 6.08 -18.82
N GLY A 339 7.62 6.76 -17.69
CA GLY A 339 7.98 6.11 -16.41
C GLY A 339 6.98 5.01 -16.08
N SER A 340 7.33 4.11 -15.16
CA SER A 340 6.27 3.23 -14.63
C SER A 340 5.30 4.04 -13.79
N ALA A 341 4.02 3.72 -13.85
CA ALA A 341 2.95 4.44 -13.14
C ALA A 341 2.29 3.57 -12.06
N ASN A 342 2.97 2.53 -11.59
CA ASN A 342 2.45 1.67 -10.55
C ASN A 342 2.71 2.29 -9.17
N GLY A 343 1.64 2.59 -8.44
CA GLY A 343 1.71 3.29 -7.15
C GLY A 343 1.91 2.41 -5.92
N MET A 344 2.53 1.24 -6.07
CA MET A 344 2.75 0.35 -4.93
C MET A 344 3.86 0.83 -4.01
N THR A 345 3.70 0.54 -2.72
CA THR A 345 4.67 0.81 -1.67
C THR A 345 4.87 -0.45 -0.82
N GLY A 346 5.91 -0.45 0.02
CA GLY A 346 6.26 -1.57 0.88
C GLY A 346 6.83 -2.78 0.12
N ILE A 347 6.55 -3.99 0.59
CA ILE A 347 7.24 -5.23 0.21
C ILE A 347 6.24 -6.26 -0.30
N GLY A 348 6.57 -7.00 -1.37
CA GLY A 348 5.69 -8.06 -1.83
C GLY A 348 6.22 -8.92 -2.96
N TRP A 349 5.43 -9.95 -3.25
CA TRP A 349 5.64 -10.87 -4.36
C TRP A 349 5.00 -10.30 -5.62
N VAL A 350 5.81 -10.03 -6.64
CA VAL A 350 5.36 -9.56 -7.96
C VAL A 350 5.47 -10.71 -8.96
N PHE A 351 4.33 -11.15 -9.48
CA PHE A 351 4.30 -12.05 -10.63
C PHE A 351 4.04 -11.26 -11.90
N ARG A 352 4.76 -11.64 -12.94
CA ARG A 352 4.58 -11.09 -14.28
C ARG A 352 4.75 -12.16 -15.32
N ARG A 353 3.77 -12.23 -16.24
CA ARG A 353 3.90 -12.94 -17.51
C ARG A 353 3.61 -11.99 -18.65
N SER A 354 4.49 -11.94 -19.65
CA SER A 354 4.31 -11.07 -20.81
C SER A 354 5.03 -11.57 -22.05
N VAL A 355 4.53 -11.17 -23.22
CA VAL A 355 5.18 -11.34 -24.52
C VAL A 355 5.45 -9.96 -25.08
N ALA A 356 6.72 -9.61 -25.34
CA ALA A 356 7.09 -8.30 -25.85
C ALA A 356 6.45 -8.01 -27.22
N ALA A 357 5.99 -6.77 -27.44
CA ALA A 357 5.61 -6.27 -28.75
C ALA A 357 6.74 -5.46 -29.39
N THR A 358 6.87 -5.56 -30.71
CA THR A 358 7.70 -4.64 -31.49
C THR A 358 7.18 -3.20 -31.43
N SER A 359 5.87 -3.02 -31.28
CA SER A 359 5.19 -1.72 -31.16
C SER A 359 5.11 -1.17 -29.73
N ASN A 360 5.32 -2.02 -28.71
CA ASN A 360 5.37 -1.62 -27.31
C ASN A 360 6.55 -2.33 -26.61
N PRO A 361 7.78 -1.82 -26.78
CA PRO A 361 8.98 -2.40 -26.20
C PRO A 361 9.10 -2.11 -24.68
N ALA A 362 8.08 -1.55 -24.03
CA ALA A 362 8.11 -1.29 -22.59
C ALA A 362 8.00 -2.58 -21.76
N HIS A 363 7.48 -3.66 -22.32
CA HIS A 363 7.28 -4.93 -21.60
C HIS A 363 8.29 -5.99 -22.08
N PRO A 364 9.09 -6.61 -21.19
CA PRO A 364 9.94 -7.73 -21.57
C PRO A 364 9.11 -8.99 -21.85
N THR A 365 9.66 -9.91 -22.64
CA THR A 365 9.12 -11.28 -22.69
C THR A 365 9.64 -12.03 -21.47
N GLU A 366 8.74 -12.41 -20.55
CA GLU A 366 9.11 -13.09 -19.32
C GLU A 366 7.95 -13.83 -18.67
N VAL A 367 8.27 -14.78 -17.78
CA VAL A 367 7.37 -15.40 -16.83
C VAL A 367 8.12 -15.52 -15.50
N LYS A 368 7.97 -14.54 -14.62
CA LYS A 368 8.79 -14.43 -13.41
C LYS A 368 7.95 -14.09 -12.18
N LEU A 369 8.36 -14.66 -11.05
CA LEU A 369 7.94 -14.26 -9.72
C LEU A 369 9.13 -13.58 -9.03
N ARG A 370 8.92 -12.45 -8.37
CA ARG A 370 9.98 -11.66 -7.75
C ARG A 370 9.61 -11.22 -6.37
N LEU A 371 10.57 -11.21 -5.46
CA LEU A 371 10.42 -10.52 -4.19
C LEU A 371 11.00 -9.11 -4.32
N VAL A 372 10.18 -8.12 -4.01
CA VAL A 372 10.49 -6.71 -4.27
C VAL A 372 10.19 -5.85 -3.05
N ASP A 373 11.06 -4.88 -2.76
CA ASP A 373 10.78 -3.74 -1.88
C ASP A 373 10.59 -2.48 -2.73
N ALA A 374 9.34 -2.05 -2.85
CA ALA A 374 8.92 -0.79 -3.45
C ALA A 374 9.12 0.40 -2.49
N GLY A 375 9.43 0.15 -1.22
CA GLY A 375 9.75 1.16 -0.22
C GLY A 375 8.62 2.17 -0.05
N LYS A 376 8.86 3.41 -0.48
CA LYS A 376 7.90 4.52 -0.44
C LYS A 376 7.15 4.72 -1.77
N GLY A 377 7.22 3.74 -2.66
CA GLY A 377 6.85 3.89 -4.07
C GLY A 377 7.95 4.54 -4.90
N GLY A 378 7.60 4.91 -6.13
CA GLY A 378 8.53 5.48 -7.11
C GLY A 378 8.59 4.68 -8.40
N ASP A 379 9.50 5.07 -9.31
CA ASP A 379 9.66 4.39 -10.58
C ASP A 379 10.17 2.96 -10.36
N SER A 380 9.37 2.01 -10.81
CA SER A 380 9.53 0.55 -10.71
C SER A 380 10.17 -0.11 -11.94
N ARG A 381 10.82 0.64 -12.85
CA ARG A 381 11.47 0.02 -14.01
C ARG A 381 12.49 -1.05 -13.60
N VAL A 382 12.64 -2.11 -14.41
CA VAL A 382 13.58 -3.22 -14.08
C VAL A 382 15.05 -2.79 -14.10
N SER A 383 15.36 -1.80 -14.94
CA SER A 383 16.65 -1.18 -15.29
C SER A 383 16.97 0.15 -14.61
N GLY A 384 18.09 0.78 -14.99
CA GLY A 384 18.18 2.24 -15.04
C GLY A 384 18.52 2.99 -13.75
N SER A 385 18.91 4.25 -13.94
CA SER A 385 19.28 5.19 -12.86
C SER A 385 18.07 5.73 -12.09
N ASN A 386 16.87 5.57 -12.64
CA ASN A 386 15.64 6.09 -12.06
C ASN A 386 14.86 5.02 -11.30
N ASN A 387 15.23 3.73 -11.41
CA ASN A 387 14.58 2.68 -10.63
C ASN A 387 14.83 2.91 -9.13
N THR A 388 13.73 2.93 -8.40
CA THR A 388 13.69 3.13 -6.95
C THR A 388 13.36 1.85 -6.19
N TRP A 389 12.89 0.82 -6.88
CA TRP A 389 12.52 -0.47 -6.29
C TRP A 389 13.72 -1.40 -6.21
N ASN A 390 13.81 -2.10 -5.08
CA ASN A 390 14.83 -3.09 -4.85
C ASN A 390 14.28 -4.50 -5.12
N ILE A 391 14.84 -5.20 -6.11
CA ILE A 391 14.49 -6.58 -6.43
C ILE A 391 15.45 -7.49 -5.65
N TYR A 392 14.98 -8.12 -4.59
CA TYR A 392 15.81 -9.00 -3.76
C TYR A 392 16.16 -10.32 -4.48
N GLY A 393 15.25 -10.81 -5.31
CA GLY A 393 15.47 -12.01 -6.10
C GLY A 393 14.35 -12.30 -7.09
N GLU A 394 14.66 -13.16 -8.06
CA GLU A 394 13.75 -13.57 -9.13
C GLU A 394 13.69 -15.11 -9.22
N ILE A 395 12.51 -15.62 -9.50
CA ILE A 395 12.22 -17.03 -9.76
C ILE A 395 11.66 -17.11 -11.18
N ASP A 396 12.35 -17.83 -12.06
CA ASP A 396 11.89 -18.09 -13.41
C ASP A 396 10.85 -19.22 -13.38
N LEU A 397 9.63 -18.89 -13.81
CA LEU A 397 8.51 -19.82 -13.87
C LEU A 397 8.24 -20.28 -15.32
N THR A 398 9.14 -19.98 -16.25
CA THR A 398 9.05 -20.45 -17.63
C THR A 398 8.98 -21.98 -17.66
N GLY A 399 7.87 -22.52 -18.17
CA GLY A 399 7.64 -23.96 -18.25
C GLY A 399 7.19 -24.63 -16.94
N ALA A 400 6.97 -23.87 -15.87
CA ALA A 400 6.29 -24.38 -14.68
C ALA A 400 4.84 -24.79 -15.02
N SER A 401 4.24 -25.66 -14.20
CA SER A 401 2.84 -26.06 -14.38
C SER A 401 1.91 -24.99 -13.82
N ALA A 402 0.73 -24.80 -14.43
CA ALA A 402 -0.31 -24.01 -13.78
C ALA A 402 -0.82 -24.77 -12.55
N GLY A 403 -0.99 -24.08 -11.42
CA GLY A 403 -1.38 -24.74 -10.17
C GLY A 403 -1.42 -23.81 -8.98
N TRP A 404 -1.78 -24.38 -7.83
CA TRP A 404 -1.74 -23.71 -6.54
C TRP A 404 -0.33 -23.82 -5.94
N TYR A 405 0.21 -22.68 -5.55
CA TYR A 405 1.51 -22.54 -4.90
C TYR A 405 1.32 -21.85 -3.55
N ARG A 406 2.11 -22.22 -2.55
CA ARG A 406 2.13 -21.50 -1.27
C ARG A 406 3.14 -20.36 -1.37
N LEU A 407 2.72 -19.17 -0.92
CA LEU A 407 3.56 -17.99 -0.75
C LEU A 407 3.52 -17.57 0.70
N ARG A 408 4.69 -17.27 1.25
CA ARG A 408 4.82 -16.61 2.54
C ARG A 408 5.74 -15.41 2.42
N LEU A 409 5.45 -14.37 3.18
CA LEU A 409 6.28 -13.18 3.33
C LEU A 409 6.34 -12.82 4.80
N GLU A 410 7.53 -12.49 5.28
CA GLU A 410 7.76 -11.98 6.62
C GLU A 410 8.67 -10.77 6.59
N VAL A 411 8.28 -9.76 7.35
CA VAL A 411 9.06 -8.57 7.64
C VAL A 411 9.13 -8.45 9.16
N ALA A 412 10.33 -8.61 9.70
CA ALA A 412 10.57 -8.55 11.14
C ALA A 412 11.86 -7.76 11.40
N ASN A 413 11.76 -6.68 12.19
CA ASN A 413 12.91 -5.87 12.59
C ASN A 413 13.79 -5.39 11.41
N GLY A 414 13.17 -5.12 10.26
CA GLY A 414 13.86 -4.70 9.03
C GLY A 414 14.38 -5.85 8.16
N ALA A 415 14.43 -7.08 8.66
CA ALA A 415 14.71 -8.26 7.84
C ALA A 415 13.46 -8.65 7.03
N VAL A 416 13.66 -9.04 5.78
CA VAL A 416 12.62 -9.52 4.87
C VAL A 416 12.94 -10.95 4.47
N LYS A 417 11.98 -11.87 4.59
CA LYS A 417 12.07 -13.24 4.09
C LYS A 417 10.83 -13.58 3.28
N GLY A 418 11.02 -13.88 2.00
CA GLY A 418 9.99 -14.44 1.13
C GLY A 418 10.22 -15.92 0.91
N TYR A 419 9.17 -16.72 1.01
CA TYR A 419 9.18 -18.15 0.73
C TYR A 419 8.25 -18.48 -0.43
N PHE A 420 8.79 -19.12 -1.47
CA PHE A 420 8.01 -19.71 -2.57
C PHE A 420 8.11 -21.23 -2.55
N TYR A 421 6.99 -21.89 -2.30
CA TYR A 421 6.91 -23.36 -2.25
C TYR A 421 6.61 -23.93 -3.64
N GLY A 422 7.56 -23.76 -4.57
CA GLY A 422 7.55 -24.47 -5.85
C GLY A 422 7.72 -25.99 -5.68
N ASP A 423 8.53 -26.38 -4.70
CA ASP A 423 8.51 -27.70 -4.06
C ASP A 423 7.78 -27.56 -2.71
N PRO A 424 6.71 -28.33 -2.43
CA PRO A 424 5.98 -28.26 -1.17
C PRO A 424 6.82 -28.52 0.09
N ASN A 425 7.94 -29.23 -0.03
CA ASN A 425 8.78 -29.63 1.11
C ASN A 425 10.05 -28.79 1.24
N ASN A 426 10.40 -28.02 0.21
CA ASN A 426 11.65 -27.26 0.18
C ASN A 426 11.43 -25.91 -0.52
N PRO A 427 11.03 -24.86 0.21
CA PRO A 427 10.77 -23.56 -0.40
C PRO A 427 12.05 -22.94 -0.94
N THR A 428 11.91 -22.19 -2.03
CA THR A 428 12.92 -21.19 -2.41
C THR A 428 12.76 -20.00 -1.47
N VAL A 429 13.82 -19.65 -0.74
CA VAL A 429 13.84 -18.52 0.18
C VAL A 429 14.62 -17.36 -0.44
N ILE A 430 14.04 -16.16 -0.40
CA ILE A 430 14.68 -14.92 -0.83
C ILE A 430 14.70 -13.96 0.36
N CYS A 431 15.89 -13.47 0.71
CA CYS A 431 16.08 -12.56 1.84
C CYS A 431 16.39 -11.15 1.35
N GLY A 432 16.04 -10.17 2.17
CA GLY A 432 16.30 -8.77 1.94
C GLY A 432 16.25 -7.97 3.23
N THR A 433 16.48 -6.67 3.11
CA THR A 433 16.33 -5.73 4.23
C THR A 433 15.52 -4.53 3.78
N THR A 434 14.60 -4.09 4.62
CA THR A 434 13.76 -2.91 4.40
C THR A 434 13.89 -1.93 5.58
N ALA A 435 13.38 -0.72 5.39
CA ALA A 435 13.35 0.26 6.48
C ALA A 435 12.38 -0.18 7.58
N MET A 436 12.66 0.20 8.82
CA MET A 436 11.78 -0.09 9.96
C MET A 436 10.74 1.03 10.18
N GLY A 437 9.75 0.74 11.03
CA GLY A 437 8.84 1.74 11.59
C GLY A 437 7.78 2.26 10.63
N TRP A 438 7.40 1.46 9.63
CA TRP A 438 6.30 1.78 8.71
C TRP A 438 4.97 1.21 9.22
N VAL A 439 3.87 1.81 8.74
CA VAL A 439 2.50 1.31 8.90
C VAL A 439 1.97 1.03 7.50
N GLY A 440 1.21 -0.05 7.33
CA GLY A 440 0.66 -0.41 6.02
C GLY A 440 -0.30 -1.60 6.07
N GLY A 441 -1.14 -1.73 5.05
CA GLY A 441 -2.08 -2.84 4.92
C GLY A 441 -1.48 -4.03 4.20
N PHE A 442 -2.18 -5.16 4.22
CA PHE A 442 -2.03 -6.19 3.20
C PHE A 442 -2.77 -5.75 1.94
N TYR A 443 -2.21 -6.04 0.77
CA TYR A 443 -2.90 -5.79 -0.50
C TYR A 443 -2.66 -6.87 -1.53
N ILE A 444 -3.61 -6.98 -2.45
CA ILE A 444 -3.50 -7.70 -3.71
C ILE A 444 -3.84 -6.73 -4.81
N GLY A 445 -2.92 -6.50 -5.73
CA GLY A 445 -3.21 -5.75 -6.94
C GLY A 445 -3.06 -6.62 -8.17
N TYR A 446 -3.91 -6.37 -9.16
CA TYR A 446 -3.97 -7.13 -10.41
C TYR A 446 -4.13 -6.18 -11.60
N ARG A 447 -3.42 -6.49 -12.69
CA ARG A 447 -3.56 -5.81 -13.97
C ARG A 447 -3.34 -6.74 -15.13
N GLU A 448 -4.15 -6.56 -16.16
CA GLU A 448 -4.03 -7.25 -17.43
C GLU A 448 -4.15 -6.30 -18.62
N THR A 449 -3.42 -6.63 -19.68
CA THR A 449 -3.59 -6.09 -21.03
C THR A 449 -3.79 -7.27 -21.99
N LEU A 450 -4.82 -8.06 -21.73
CA LEU A 450 -5.29 -9.21 -22.48
C LEU A 450 -6.64 -8.80 -23.11
N GLY A 451 -6.74 -8.82 -24.45
CA GLY A 451 -7.99 -8.41 -25.10
C GLY A 451 -9.17 -9.26 -24.61
N ASN A 452 -10.31 -8.62 -24.28
CA ASN A 452 -11.58 -9.10 -23.69
C ASN A 452 -12.01 -10.55 -23.97
N ILE A 453 -11.22 -11.55 -23.57
CA ILE A 453 -11.55 -12.97 -23.64
C ILE A 453 -11.40 -13.51 -22.21
N PRO A 454 -12.49 -13.52 -21.41
CA PRO A 454 -12.44 -13.90 -19.99
C PRO A 454 -11.78 -15.26 -19.74
N GLN A 455 -11.83 -16.19 -20.69
CA GLN A 455 -11.20 -17.50 -20.54
C GLN A 455 -9.66 -17.45 -20.48
N ARG A 456 -9.02 -16.36 -20.94
CA ARG A 456 -7.55 -16.22 -21.03
C ARG A 456 -6.92 -15.54 -19.83
N ILE A 457 -7.69 -14.70 -19.13
CA ILE A 457 -7.20 -13.96 -17.97
C ILE A 457 -7.06 -14.89 -16.76
N ASN A 458 -6.08 -14.63 -15.91
CA ASN A 458 -5.93 -15.32 -14.63
C ASN A 458 -5.77 -14.30 -13.49
N PRO A 459 -6.88 -13.62 -13.12
CA PRO A 459 -6.90 -12.75 -11.94
C PRO A 459 -6.51 -13.52 -10.68
N VAL A 460 -6.04 -12.77 -9.69
CA VAL A 460 -5.49 -13.36 -8.46
C VAL A 460 -6.58 -14.14 -7.73
N ARG A 461 -6.27 -15.40 -7.45
CA ARG A 461 -7.04 -16.28 -6.58
C ARG A 461 -6.17 -16.70 -5.42
N ILE A 462 -6.67 -16.51 -4.20
CA ILE A 462 -5.99 -16.97 -2.99
C ILE A 462 -6.87 -17.90 -2.17
N ASP A 463 -6.24 -18.71 -1.35
CA ASP A 463 -6.92 -19.56 -0.37
C ASP A 463 -6.06 -19.80 0.89
N ASN A 464 -6.70 -20.24 1.98
CA ASN A 464 -6.10 -20.49 3.29
C ASN A 464 -5.16 -19.36 3.74
N ALA A 465 -5.67 -18.13 3.74
CA ALA A 465 -4.86 -16.94 3.92
C ALA A 465 -4.72 -16.58 5.40
N CYS A 466 -3.50 -16.72 5.93
CA CYS A 466 -3.14 -16.33 7.29
C CYS A 466 -2.35 -15.02 7.29
N PHE A 467 -2.79 -14.07 8.10
CA PHE A 467 -2.15 -12.79 8.37
C PHE A 467 -1.67 -12.78 9.82
N TYR A 468 -0.45 -12.29 10.07
CA TYR A 468 0.12 -12.33 11.41
C TYR A 468 1.25 -11.32 11.58
N VAL A 469 1.60 -11.05 12.84
CA VAL A 469 2.85 -10.38 13.21
C VAL A 469 3.88 -11.48 13.53
N PRO A 470 5.01 -11.57 12.81
CA PRO A 470 6.01 -12.59 13.06
C PRO A 470 6.47 -12.59 14.53
N VAL A 471 6.51 -13.78 15.14
CA VAL A 471 7.02 -13.97 16.50
C VAL A 471 8.53 -14.13 16.39
N GLU A 472 9.28 -13.36 17.18
CA GLU A 472 10.73 -13.43 17.16
C GLU A 472 11.20 -14.82 17.64
N GLY A 473 12.01 -15.50 16.83
CA GLY A 473 12.45 -16.87 17.10
C GLY A 473 11.54 -17.97 16.53
N ASP A 474 10.39 -17.65 15.95
CA ASP A 474 9.54 -18.60 15.20
C ASP A 474 10.14 -18.76 13.80
N VAL A 475 10.90 -19.84 13.61
CA VAL A 475 11.65 -20.13 12.39
C VAL A 475 10.74 -20.72 11.32
N ASP A 476 9.78 -21.56 11.72
CA ASP A 476 8.92 -22.29 10.79
C ASP A 476 7.60 -21.56 10.47
N GLY A 477 7.28 -20.47 11.17
CA GLY A 477 6.10 -19.61 10.99
C GLY A 477 4.79 -20.18 11.48
N ASN A 478 4.84 -21.23 12.31
CA ASN A 478 3.65 -21.86 12.85
C ASN A 478 3.01 -21.00 13.97
N GLY A 479 3.67 -19.90 14.37
CA GLY A 479 3.21 -18.96 15.39
C GLY A 479 3.68 -19.30 16.80
N CYS A 480 4.41 -20.39 16.98
CA CYS A 480 4.98 -20.85 18.25
C CYS A 480 6.51 -20.81 18.14
N VAL A 481 7.18 -20.57 19.26
CA VAL A 481 8.63 -20.78 19.36
C VAL A 481 8.89 -22.02 20.19
N ASP A 482 9.25 -23.13 19.56
CA ASP A 482 9.40 -24.42 20.21
C ASP A 482 10.68 -25.19 19.82
N ASP A 483 10.71 -26.50 20.12
CA ASP A 483 11.87 -27.33 19.86
C ASP A 483 12.12 -27.56 18.37
N ALA A 484 11.11 -27.44 17.50
CA ALA A 484 11.30 -27.48 16.06
C ALA A 484 12.08 -26.25 15.56
N ASP A 485 11.79 -25.06 16.08
CA ASP A 485 12.53 -23.83 15.75
C ASP A 485 13.97 -23.93 16.23
N LEU A 486 14.16 -24.38 17.47
CA LEU A 486 15.47 -24.60 18.06
C LEU A 486 16.31 -25.59 17.26
N LEU A 487 15.72 -26.72 16.86
CA LEU A 487 16.42 -27.71 16.03
C LEU A 487 16.75 -27.17 14.64
N SER A 488 15.89 -26.32 14.07
CA SER A 488 16.12 -25.69 12.77
C SER A 488 17.36 -24.80 12.80
N VAL A 489 17.51 -23.96 13.85
CA VAL A 489 18.72 -23.16 14.04
C VAL A 489 19.96 -24.03 14.27
N LEU A 490 19.86 -25.04 15.14
CA LEU A 490 21.00 -25.93 15.43
C LEU A 490 21.48 -26.73 14.22
N PHE A 491 20.57 -27.16 13.33
CA PHE A 491 20.95 -27.87 12.11
C PHE A 491 21.55 -26.97 11.04
N ALA A 492 21.20 -25.68 11.04
CA ALA A 492 21.73 -24.69 10.12
C ALA A 492 22.95 -23.93 10.68
N PHE A 493 23.40 -24.23 11.91
CA PHE A 493 24.44 -23.47 12.60
C PHE A 493 25.73 -23.36 11.79
N GLY A 494 26.19 -22.12 11.57
CA GLY A 494 27.33 -21.77 10.73
C GLY A 494 27.01 -21.59 9.24
N ALA A 495 25.74 -21.69 8.83
CA ALA A 495 25.32 -21.32 7.48
C ALA A 495 25.47 -19.80 7.26
N SER A 496 25.89 -19.38 6.07
CA SER A 496 26.11 -17.97 5.71
C SER A 496 25.30 -17.55 4.48
N GLU A 497 24.20 -18.27 4.22
CA GLU A 497 23.30 -18.04 3.10
C GLU A 497 21.89 -17.73 3.64
N CYS A 498 21.07 -17.07 2.82
CA CYS A 498 19.69 -16.74 3.16
C CYS A 498 18.94 -18.00 3.62
N SER A 499 18.60 -18.03 4.91
CA SER A 499 18.06 -19.21 5.58
C SER A 499 16.90 -18.81 6.49
N PRO A 500 15.87 -19.67 6.63
CA PRO A 500 14.85 -19.48 7.66
C PRO A 500 15.47 -19.35 9.06
N ALA A 501 16.55 -20.09 9.32
CA ALA A 501 17.23 -20.15 10.61
C ALA A 501 18.06 -18.91 10.99
N ASP A 502 18.34 -18.00 10.05
CA ASP A 502 18.95 -16.69 10.30
C ASP A 502 17.86 -15.74 10.81
N VAL A 503 17.42 -15.94 12.06
CA VAL A 503 16.24 -15.28 12.63
C VAL A 503 16.46 -13.78 12.85
N ASN A 504 17.71 -13.34 13.05
CA ASN A 504 18.03 -11.93 13.21
C ASN A 504 18.28 -11.22 11.85
N GLY A 505 18.48 -11.97 10.77
CA GLY A 505 18.64 -11.48 9.40
C GLY A 505 20.01 -10.84 9.11
N ASP A 506 21.05 -11.17 9.87
CA ASP A 506 22.41 -10.62 9.68
C ASP A 506 23.24 -11.35 8.61
N GLY A 507 22.69 -12.46 8.09
CA GLY A 507 23.27 -13.26 7.01
C GLY A 507 24.12 -14.44 7.47
N ILE A 508 24.23 -14.70 8.78
CA ILE A 508 24.95 -15.85 9.33
C ILE A 508 24.10 -16.50 10.44
N VAL A 509 23.91 -17.81 10.38
CA VAL A 509 23.26 -18.56 11.47
C VAL A 509 24.29 -18.83 12.56
N ASP A 510 24.23 -18.11 13.68
CA ASP A 510 25.18 -18.25 14.78
C ASP A 510 24.56 -18.27 16.18
N ASP A 511 25.36 -17.98 17.21
CA ASP A 511 24.91 -17.98 18.59
C ASP A 511 23.90 -16.86 18.88
N ALA A 512 23.87 -15.78 18.10
CA ALA A 512 22.86 -14.75 18.19
C ALA A 512 21.47 -15.26 17.77
N ASP A 513 21.37 -16.05 16.68
CA ASP A 513 20.11 -16.68 16.27
C ASP A 513 19.64 -17.69 17.30
N LEU A 514 20.56 -18.52 17.78
CA LEU A 514 20.26 -19.52 18.81
C LEU A 514 19.74 -18.86 20.09
N LEU A 515 20.38 -17.78 20.54
CA LEU A 515 19.93 -17.02 21.70
C LEU A 515 18.56 -16.38 21.47
N THR A 516 18.29 -15.91 20.25
CA THR A 516 16.99 -15.33 19.89
C THR A 516 15.85 -16.35 20.06
N VAL A 517 16.04 -17.58 19.56
CA VAL A 517 15.07 -18.67 19.76
C VAL A 517 14.95 -19.03 21.24
N LEU A 518 16.07 -19.19 21.95
CA LEU A 518 16.06 -19.58 23.36
C LEU A 518 15.42 -18.53 24.28
N PHE A 519 15.57 -17.24 24.00
CA PHE A 519 14.94 -16.17 24.77
C PHE A 519 13.42 -16.10 24.56
N ASN A 520 12.95 -16.52 23.39
CA ASN A 520 11.53 -16.52 23.04
C ASN A 520 10.87 -17.90 23.17
N PHE A 521 11.59 -18.92 23.65
CA PHE A 521 11.10 -20.29 23.74
C PHE A 521 9.82 -20.41 24.58
N GLY A 522 8.79 -21.03 24.00
CA GLY A 522 7.45 -21.17 24.57
C GLY A 522 6.55 -19.94 24.38
N SER A 523 6.94 -18.96 23.56
CA SER A 523 6.10 -17.84 23.17
C SER A 523 5.23 -18.14 21.94
N GLY A 524 4.16 -17.36 21.76
CA GLY A 524 3.26 -17.44 20.60
C GLY A 524 2.19 -18.55 20.65
N CYS A 525 2.40 -19.59 21.46
CA CYS A 525 1.51 -20.73 21.68
C CYS A 525 0.18 -20.40 22.39
#